data_AF-A0A845HRW4-F1
#
_entry.id   AF-A0A845HRW4-F1
#
_cell.length_a   1.000
_cell.length_b   1.000
_cell.length_c   1.000
_cell.angle_alpha   90.00
_cell.angle_beta   90.00
_cell.angle_gamma   90.00
#
_symmetry.space_group_name_H-M   'P 1'
#
loop_
_entity.id
_entity.type
_entity.pdbx_description
1 polymer ?
#
loop_
_entity_poly.entity_id
_entity_poly.type
_entity_poly.pdbx_seq_one_letter_code
_entity_poly.pdbx_strand_id
1 'polypeptide(L)' 'MHLYLNYAREYWTRPDENPPVGLILCAAKGAAEARYALDSLPNKIIAAEYQMLLPDERLLVARLERWTQKSPQGA' A
#
# COMPACT_ATOMS: atom_id res chain seq x y z
N MET A 1 -11.69 -6.66 -3.02
CA MET A 1 -11.30 -5.24 -2.74
C MET A 1 -11.41 -4.29 -3.93
N HIS A 2 -11.43 -4.78 -5.17
CA HIS A 2 -11.48 -3.95 -6.37
C HIS A 2 -12.70 -3.01 -6.46
N LEU A 3 -13.86 -3.46 -5.94
CA LEU A 3 -15.10 -2.68 -5.90
C LEU A 3 -14.92 -1.35 -5.15
N TYR A 4 -14.41 -1.39 -3.93
CA TYR A 4 -14.27 -0.20 -3.08
C TYR A 4 -13.28 0.81 -3.66
N LEU A 5 -12.18 0.36 -4.24
CA LEU A 5 -11.20 1.24 -4.86
C LEU A 5 -11.73 1.89 -6.15
N ASN A 6 -12.50 1.16 -6.93
CA ASN A 6 -13.16 1.72 -8.11
C ASN A 6 -14.19 2.78 -7.71
N TYR A 7 -15.03 2.47 -6.74
CA TYR A 7 -16.03 3.40 -6.24
C TYR A 7 -15.39 4.67 -5.67
N ALA A 8 -14.36 4.53 -4.83
CA ALA A 8 -13.64 5.68 -4.29
C ALA A 8 -13.02 6.54 -5.41
N ARG A 9 -12.41 5.90 -6.42
CA ARG A 9 -11.82 6.60 -7.56
C ARG A 9 -12.85 7.37 -8.38
N GLU A 10 -14.05 6.83 -8.55
CA GLU A 10 -15.09 7.42 -9.39
C GLU A 10 -15.86 8.53 -8.66
N TYR A 11 -16.05 8.40 -7.34
CA TYR A 11 -16.97 9.26 -6.60
C TYR A 11 -16.33 10.08 -5.48
N TRP A 12 -15.16 9.68 -4.95
CA TRP A 12 -14.54 10.31 -3.77
C TRP A 12 -13.22 11.01 -4.07
N THR A 13 -12.46 10.55 -5.07
CA THR A 13 -11.16 11.12 -5.44
C THR A 13 -11.32 12.45 -6.15
N ARG A 14 -10.59 13.47 -5.69
CA ARG A 14 -10.53 14.80 -6.31
C ARG A 14 -9.47 14.85 -7.42
N PRO A 15 -9.55 15.82 -8.36
CA PRO A 15 -8.61 15.91 -9.49
C PRO A 15 -7.13 16.07 -9.11
N ASP A 16 -6.85 16.62 -7.92
CA ASP A 16 -5.53 16.89 -7.38
C ASP A 16 -5.06 15.84 -6.35
N GLU A 17 -5.84 14.78 -6.14
CA GLU A 17 -5.51 13.70 -5.22
C GLU A 17 -4.87 12.51 -5.94
N ASN A 18 -4.00 11.80 -5.22
CA ASN A 18 -3.47 10.54 -5.68
C ASN A 18 -4.58 9.47 -5.81
N PRO A 19 -4.41 8.46 -6.68
CA PRO A 19 -5.33 7.34 -6.78
C PRO A 19 -5.55 6.64 -5.43
N PRO A 20 -6.76 6.14 -5.13
CA PRO A 20 -7.05 5.50 -3.85
C PRO A 20 -6.25 4.21 -3.68
N VAL A 21 -5.75 4.01 -2.46
CA VAL A 21 -4.96 2.83 -2.09
C VAL A 21 -5.76 1.95 -1.13
N GLY A 22 -5.83 0.64 -1.44
CA GLY A 22 -6.49 -0.34 -0.59
C GLY A 22 -5.51 -0.97 0.38
N LEU A 23 -5.83 -0.94 1.67
CA LEU A 23 -5.07 -1.63 2.72
C LEU A 23 -5.88 -2.82 3.23
N ILE A 24 -5.26 -3.99 3.30
CA ILE A 24 -5.83 -5.17 3.95
C ILE A 24 -4.91 -5.55 5.09
N LEU A 25 -5.46 -5.60 6.30
CA LEU A 25 -4.73 -6.03 7.49
C LEU A 25 -5.05 -7.49 7.77
N CYS A 26 -4.04 -8.34 7.68
CA CYS A 26 -4.16 -9.76 7.98
C CYS A 26 -3.35 -10.08 9.24
N ALA A 27 -3.98 -10.75 10.20
CA ALA A 27 -3.23 -11.40 11.27
C ALA A 27 -2.33 -12.49 10.67
N ALA A 28 -1.18 -12.78 11.30
CA ALA A 28 -0.21 -13.76 10.80
C ALA A 28 -0.83 -15.12 10.44
N LYS A 29 -1.86 -15.56 11.18
CA LYS A 29 -2.61 -16.80 10.94
C LYS A 29 -3.35 -16.83 9.58
N GLY A 30 -3.70 -15.67 9.02
CA GLY A 30 -4.43 -15.52 7.74
C GLY A 30 -3.55 -15.22 6.53
N ALA A 31 -2.22 -15.33 6.65
CA ALA A 31 -1.29 -14.94 5.58
C ALA A 31 -1.44 -15.80 4.30
N ALA A 32 -1.69 -17.11 4.44
CA ALA A 32 -1.89 -18.01 3.31
C ALA A 32 -3.18 -17.67 2.53
N GLU A 33 -4.29 -17.47 3.25
CA GLU A 33 -5.58 -17.09 2.67
C GLU A 33 -5.47 -15.75 1.93
N ALA A 34 -4.80 -14.76 2.54
CA ALA A 34 -4.54 -13.47 1.93
C ALA A 34 -3.70 -13.60 0.65
N ARG A 35 -2.65 -14.43 0.66
CA ARG A 35 -1.82 -14.69 -0.53
C ARG A 35 -2.68 -15.20 -1.69
N TYR A 36 -3.46 -16.25 -1.46
CA TYR A 36 -4.28 -16.85 -2.52
C TYR A 36 -5.45 -15.96 -2.97
N ALA A 37 -6.03 -15.16 -2.07
CA ALA A 37 -7.08 -14.21 -2.40
C ALA A 37 -6.59 -13.01 -3.24
N LEU A 38 -5.28 -12.71 -3.17
CA LEU A 38 -4.67 -11.55 -3.82
C LEU A 38 -3.91 -11.89 -5.11
N ASP A 39 -3.46 -13.13 -5.30
CA ASP A 39 -2.64 -13.57 -6.44
C ASP A 39 -3.34 -13.44 -7.82
N SER A 40 -4.67 -13.37 -7.84
CA SER A 40 -5.48 -13.30 -9.07
C SER A 40 -5.94 -11.88 -9.45
N LEU A 41 -5.57 -10.86 -8.66
CA LEU A 41 -5.97 -9.48 -8.93
C LEU A 41 -4.97 -8.80 -9.87
N PRO A 42 -5.43 -8.13 -10.94
CA PRO A 42 -4.56 -7.51 -11.94
C PRO A 42 -3.82 -6.25 -11.42
N ASN A 43 -4.18 -5.76 -10.23
CA ASN A 43 -3.58 -4.56 -9.66
C ASN A 43 -2.28 -4.90 -8.92
N LYS A 44 -1.35 -3.93 -8.88
CA LYS A 44 -0.11 -4.05 -8.13
C LYS A 44 -0.40 -4.23 -6.64
N ILE A 45 -0.28 -5.45 -6.15
CA ILE A 45 -0.47 -5.80 -4.74
C ILE A 45 0.89 -5.99 -4.10
N ILE A 46 1.09 -5.31 -2.98
CA ILE A 46 2.29 -5.41 -2.16
C ILE A 46 1.84 -5.96 -0.81
N ALA A 47 2.39 -7.10 -0.40
CA ALA A 47 2.21 -7.62 0.94
C ALA A 47 3.47 -7.30 1.75
N ALA A 48 3.28 -6.74 2.95
CA ALA A 48 4.34 -6.51 3.91
C ALA A 48 3.84 -6.89 5.30
N GLU A 49 4.72 -7.44 6.12
CA GLU A 49 4.41 -7.70 7.53
C GLU A 49 4.34 -6.38 8.29
N TYR A 50 3.24 -6.16 9.00
CA TYR A 50 3.07 -4.98 9.82
C TYR A 50 3.85 -5.14 11.12
N GLN A 51 4.79 -4.23 11.38
CA GLN A 51 5.53 -4.22 12.63
C GLN A 51 4.76 -3.41 13.68
N MET A 52 4.52 -4.01 14.84
CA MET A 52 3.83 -3.33 15.96
C MET A 52 4.73 -2.33 16.69
N LEU A 53 6.05 -2.41 16.47
CA LEU A 53 7.03 -1.51 17.07
C LEU A 53 7.55 -0.54 16.02
N LEU A 54 7.65 0.72 16.40
CA LEU A 54 8.27 1.74 15.56
C LEU A 54 9.77 1.40 15.41
N PRO A 55 10.30 1.28 14.18
CA PRO A 55 11.73 1.08 13.97
C PRO A 55 12.55 2.27 14.47
N ASP A 56 13.86 2.08 14.63
CA ASP A 56 14.78 3.16 14.98
C ASP A 56 14.68 4.34 14.00
N GLU A 57 14.72 5.56 14.53
CA GLU A 57 14.60 6.80 13.76
C GLU A 57 15.61 6.87 12.61
N ARG A 58 16.85 6.44 12.83
CA ARG A 58 17.90 6.46 11.80
C ARG A 58 17.55 5.60 10.61
N LEU A 59 16.87 4.47 10.86
CA LEU A 59 16.41 3.56 9.80
C LEU A 59 15.26 4.19 9.00
N LEU A 60 14.37 4.93 9.65
CA LEU A 60 13.28 5.65 8.98
C LEU A 60 13.83 6.77 8.09
N VAL A 61 14.76 7.59 8.61
CA VAL A 61 15.40 8.68 7.85
C VAL A 61 16.12 8.14 6.62
N ALA A 62 16.97 7.12 6.79
CA ALA A 62 17.69 6.51 5.66
C ALA A 62 16.74 5.92 4.60
N ARG A 63 15.57 5.44 5.02
CA ARG A 63 14.55 4.90 4.10
C ARG A 63 13.81 6.00 3.34
N LEU A 64 13.51 7.11 4.01
CA LEU A 64 12.90 8.29 3.39
C LEU A 64 13.83 8.92 2.35
N GLU A 65 15.12 9.13 2.70
CA GLU A 65 16.12 9.67 1.78
C GLU A 65 16.25 8.81 0.51
N ARG A 66 16.25 7.49 0.68
CA ARG A 66 16.27 6.54 -0.44
C ARG A 66 15.02 6.65 -1.32
N TRP A 67 13.85 6.92 -0.75
CA TRP A 67 12.61 7.12 -1.52
C TRP A 67 12.62 8.44 -2.28
N THR A 68 13.02 9.54 -1.64
CA THR A 68 13.13 10.85 -2.29
C THR A 68 14.16 10.85 -3.42
N GLN A 69 15.24 10.08 -3.31
CA GLN A 69 16.25 9.95 -4.37
C GLN A 69 15.75 9.14 -5.59
N LYS A 70 14.78 8.24 -5.40
CA LYS A 70 14.32 7.29 -6.43
C LYS A 70 13.06 7.73 -7.18
N SER A 71 12.33 8.72 -6.68
CA SER A 71 11.13 9.23 -7.35
C SER A 71 11.53 10.26 -8.42
N PRO A 72 11.33 10.02 -9.73
CA PRO A 72 11.13 11.13 -10.64
C PRO A 72 9.87 11.88 -10.18
N GLN A 73 9.91 13.20 -10.24
CA GLN A 73 8.86 14.10 -9.77
C GLN A 73 7.48 13.70 -10.32
N GLY A 74 6.49 13.71 -9.42
CA GLY A 74 5.06 13.94 -9.68
C GLY A 74 4.40 13.19 -10.84
N ALA A 75 3.54 12.23 -10.51
CA ALA A 75 2.37 11.89 -11.31
C ALA A 75 1.16 11.86 -10.37
#